data_AF-I1YGS8-F1
#
_entry.id   AF-I1YGS8-F1
#
_cell.length_a   1.000
_cell.length_b   1.000
_cell.length_c   1.000
_cell.angle_alpha   90.00
_cell.angle_beta   90.00
_cell.angle_gamma   90.00
#
_symmetry.space_group_name_H-M   'P 1'
#
loop_
_entity.id
_entity.type
_entity.pdbx_description
1 polymer ?
#
loop_
_entity_poly.entity_id
_entity_poly.type
_entity_poly.pdbx_seq_one_letter_code
_entity_poly.pdbx_strand_id
1 'polypeptide(L)'
;MRGRDDTGKDLIIAGDYIADGFRHRAAELATEWLGPRTELEIQQTLQREVEQERWTSLDRTLQREAGEDGRVQIERFNEPRLQRQRLLLIGRLQRLQRLGLADEVQPGTWAIHADAEKTLRALGERGDIIRTMQRAMSGQPRELTVFEPGEDGRSIIGRVAAKGLADELHDRGYLVIDGTDGKAHYVALNAHDELANYPTGAVVEVKGSADVRAADKNIAALASDGLYRADHHLAIEQGRAKPGRDPQEVAAAHVRRLEALRRAGIVERVAEGLWKVPDDLVERGRQYDARRLGGVAVELKSHLPIERQARVIGATWLDQQLIGGGKGLGNLGFGGDAKQAMQQRADFLEEQGLAERRGQRVILARNLLGTLRNRELAQAAKDIAAETGLEHRPVEDGQRVAGIYRRSVMLASGRYAMLDDGVRFSLVPWRSVIEQRLGQQLAAMVRGGSVSWEIGRQRDPAVH
;
A
#
# COMPACT_ATOMS: atom_id res chain seq x y z
N MET A 1 3.24 -7.03 -18.22
CA MET A 1 3.03 -7.58 -19.58
C MET A 1 3.91 -6.75 -20.52
N ARG A 2 4.85 -7.34 -21.28
CA ARG A 2 5.62 -6.58 -22.29
C ARG A 2 4.73 -6.41 -23.52
N GLY A 3 4.45 -5.17 -23.93
CA GLY A 3 3.64 -4.86 -25.11
C GLY A 3 4.35 -5.36 -26.37
N ARG A 4 3.65 -6.12 -27.20
CA ARG A 4 4.12 -6.54 -28.52
C ARG A 4 3.30 -5.81 -29.59
N ASP A 5 3.96 -5.44 -30.68
CA ASP A 5 3.28 -4.91 -31.86
C ASP A 5 2.50 -6.00 -32.61
N ASP A 6 1.75 -5.59 -33.63
CA ASP A 6 1.00 -6.44 -34.54
C ASP A 6 1.86 -7.41 -35.37
N THR A 7 3.19 -7.23 -35.35
CA THR A 7 4.18 -8.14 -35.95
C THR A 7 4.79 -9.12 -34.94
N GLY A 8 4.37 -9.06 -33.67
CA GLY A 8 4.84 -9.92 -32.59
C GLY A 8 6.20 -9.52 -32.00
N LYS A 9 6.75 -8.37 -32.38
CA LYS A 9 7.99 -7.81 -31.81
C LYS A 9 7.69 -6.93 -30.60
N ASP A 10 8.68 -6.72 -29.73
CA ASP A 10 8.52 -5.83 -28.58
C ASP A 10 8.21 -4.41 -29.08
N LEU A 11 7.13 -3.82 -28.57
CA LEU A 11 6.69 -2.48 -28.93
C LEU A 11 7.65 -1.45 -28.31
N ILE A 12 8.51 -0.85 -29.13
CA ILE A 12 9.43 0.21 -28.71
C ILE A 12 8.81 1.55 -29.11
N ILE A 13 8.30 2.29 -28.13
CA ILE A 13 7.83 3.66 -28.32
C ILE A 13 8.96 4.60 -27.91
N ALA A 14 9.31 5.53 -28.79
CA ALA A 14 10.34 6.53 -28.51
C ALA A 14 9.90 7.43 -27.32
N GLY A 15 10.82 7.75 -26.42
CA GLY A 15 10.49 8.45 -25.16
C GLY A 15 9.93 9.86 -25.36
N ASP A 16 10.37 10.55 -26.42
CA ASP A 16 9.82 11.82 -26.89
C ASP A 16 8.37 11.68 -27.42
N TYR A 17 8.08 10.58 -28.10
CA TYR A 17 6.71 10.26 -28.51
C TYR A 17 5.80 9.93 -27.31
N ILE A 18 6.34 9.33 -26.24
CA ILE A 18 5.60 9.14 -24.98
C ILE A 18 5.33 10.50 -24.30
N ALA A 19 6.32 11.38 -24.23
CA ALA A 19 6.20 12.66 -23.54
C ALA A 19 5.19 13.61 -24.22
N ASP A 20 5.25 13.73 -25.55
CA ASP A 20 4.48 14.73 -26.29
C ASP A 20 3.64 14.16 -27.44
N GLY A 21 4.11 13.08 -28.08
CA GLY A 21 3.51 12.50 -29.29
C GLY A 21 2.11 11.93 -29.10
N PHE A 22 1.85 11.20 -28.00
CA PHE A 22 0.50 10.68 -27.70
C PHE A 22 -0.52 11.79 -27.52
N ARG A 23 -0.16 12.86 -26.79
CA ARG A 23 -1.07 14.00 -26.55
C ARG A 23 -1.38 14.72 -27.86
N HIS A 24 -0.37 14.93 -28.70
CA HIS A 24 -0.57 15.56 -30.01
C HIS A 24 -1.51 14.72 -30.88
N ARG A 25 -1.27 13.41 -30.97
CA ARG A 25 -2.09 12.51 -31.80
C ARG A 25 -3.51 12.33 -31.28
N ALA A 26 -3.69 12.29 -29.96
CA ALA A 26 -5.02 12.28 -29.35
C ALA A 26 -5.77 13.59 -29.64
N ALA A 27 -5.08 14.73 -29.64
CA ALA A 27 -5.68 16.02 -29.99
C ALA A 27 -6.07 16.10 -31.47
N GLU A 28 -5.25 15.56 -32.38
CA GLU A 28 -5.59 15.45 -33.81
C GLU A 28 -6.82 14.58 -34.02
N LEU A 29 -6.85 13.38 -33.42
CA LEU A 29 -8.01 12.47 -33.50
C LEU A 29 -9.27 13.10 -32.91
N ALA A 30 -9.17 13.77 -31.76
CA ALA A 30 -10.29 14.48 -31.18
C ALA A 30 -10.79 15.61 -32.09
N THR A 31 -9.89 16.32 -32.77
CA THR A 31 -10.24 17.38 -33.72
C THR A 31 -10.89 16.82 -34.98
N GLU A 32 -10.43 15.67 -35.46
CA GLU A 32 -11.06 14.95 -36.59
C GLU A 32 -12.48 14.51 -36.24
N TRP A 33 -12.71 14.02 -35.02
CA TRP A 33 -14.01 13.46 -34.60
C TRP A 33 -15.00 14.52 -34.12
N LEU A 34 -14.53 15.56 -33.43
CA LEU A 34 -15.36 16.59 -32.79
C LEU A 34 -15.34 17.94 -33.52
N GLY A 35 -14.44 18.11 -34.49
CA GLY A 35 -14.19 19.38 -35.16
C GLY A 35 -13.22 20.31 -34.40
N PRO A 36 -12.77 21.40 -35.03
CA PRO A 36 -11.91 22.39 -34.38
C PRO A 36 -12.69 23.12 -33.28
N ARG A 37 -12.00 23.40 -32.16
CA ARG A 37 -12.59 24.20 -31.08
C ARG A 37 -12.94 25.60 -31.57
N THR A 38 -14.15 26.03 -31.29
CA THR A 38 -14.63 27.37 -31.61
C THR A 38 -14.05 28.42 -30.67
N GLU A 39 -13.97 29.68 -31.11
CA GLU A 39 -13.55 30.80 -30.25
C GLU A 39 -14.42 30.91 -29.00
N LEU A 40 -15.73 30.64 -29.11
CA LEU A 40 -16.65 30.65 -27.97
C LEU A 40 -16.31 29.58 -26.93
N GLU A 41 -15.99 28.35 -27.35
CA GLU A 41 -15.58 27.28 -26.45
C GLU A 41 -14.23 27.55 -25.78
N ILE A 42 -13.31 28.20 -26.49
CA ILE A 42 -12.03 28.65 -25.94
C ILE A 42 -12.29 29.70 -24.85
N GLN A 43 -13.10 30.72 -25.13
CA GLN A 43 -13.45 31.78 -24.18
C GLN A 43 -14.16 31.22 -22.94
N GLN A 44 -15.14 30.31 -23.12
CA GLN A 44 -15.82 29.66 -21.99
C GLN A 44 -14.87 28.84 -21.12
N THR A 45 -13.87 28.19 -21.72
CA THR A 45 -12.86 27.43 -20.98
C THR A 45 -11.99 28.37 -20.14
N LEU A 46 -11.46 29.44 -20.76
CA LEU A 46 -10.63 30.42 -20.06
C LEU A 46 -11.42 31.12 -18.94
N GLN A 47 -12.70 31.42 -19.15
CA GLN A 47 -13.58 31.97 -18.11
C GLN A 47 -13.69 31.03 -16.90
N ARG A 48 -13.79 29.71 -17.12
CA ARG A 48 -13.80 28.73 -16.03
C ARG A 48 -12.45 28.61 -15.34
N GLU A 49 -11.34 28.82 -16.04
CA GLU A 49 -9.99 28.75 -15.46
C GLU A 49 -9.75 29.83 -14.39
N VAL A 50 -10.39 31.00 -14.51
CA VAL A 50 -10.25 32.11 -13.56
C VAL A 50 -10.43 31.66 -12.11
N GLU A 51 -11.49 30.91 -11.81
CA GLU A 51 -11.84 30.51 -10.44
C GLU A 51 -11.18 29.21 -9.96
N GLN A 52 -10.52 28.45 -10.85
CA GLN A 52 -10.00 27.11 -10.52
C GLN A 52 -8.80 27.16 -9.56
N GLU A 53 -8.82 26.33 -8.54
CA GLU A 53 -7.71 26.15 -7.60
C GLU A 53 -6.68 25.14 -8.15
N ARG A 54 -6.16 25.39 -9.36
CA ARG A 54 -5.12 24.59 -10.01
C ARG A 54 -4.24 25.45 -10.92
N TRP A 55 -3.10 24.92 -11.37
CA TRP A 55 -2.28 25.58 -12.39
C TRP A 55 -2.95 25.52 -13.76
N THR A 56 -3.18 26.67 -14.38
CA THR A 56 -3.99 26.84 -15.60
C THR A 56 -3.20 27.42 -16.77
N SER A 57 -3.87 27.68 -17.90
CA SER A 57 -3.25 28.37 -19.03
C SER A 57 -3.11 29.87 -18.77
N LEU A 58 -4.04 30.46 -18.01
CA LEU A 58 -3.97 31.85 -17.56
C LEU A 58 -2.72 32.10 -16.71
N ASP A 59 -2.37 31.17 -15.81
CA ASP A 59 -1.17 31.30 -14.97
C ASP A 59 0.13 31.26 -15.79
N ARG A 60 0.19 30.38 -16.80
CA ARG A 60 1.31 30.33 -17.77
C ARG A 60 1.43 31.61 -18.58
N THR A 61 0.31 32.26 -18.91
CA THR A 61 0.34 33.56 -19.56
C THR A 61 0.84 34.62 -18.58
N LEU A 62 0.32 34.69 -17.35
CA LEU A 62 0.80 35.63 -16.33
C LEU A 62 2.31 35.49 -16.05
N GLN A 63 2.81 34.26 -15.96
CA GLN A 63 4.24 33.98 -15.76
C GLN A 63 5.10 34.43 -16.94
N ARG A 64 4.61 34.28 -18.19
CA ARG A 64 5.29 34.79 -19.39
C ARG A 64 5.28 36.31 -19.50
N GLU A 65 4.24 36.96 -18.97
CA GLU A 65 4.10 38.42 -18.98
C GLU A 65 4.73 39.11 -17.78
N ALA A 66 5.23 38.34 -16.82
CA ALA A 66 6.02 38.88 -15.72
C ALA A 66 7.33 39.45 -16.25
N GLY A 67 7.71 40.63 -15.75
CA GLY A 67 9.02 41.22 -15.99
C GLY A 67 10.14 40.41 -15.35
N GLU A 68 11.39 40.80 -15.60
CA GLU A 68 12.58 40.17 -14.98
C GLU A 68 12.57 40.25 -13.44
N ASP A 69 11.81 41.19 -12.89
CA ASP A 69 11.57 41.37 -11.45
C ASP A 69 10.43 40.49 -10.89
N GLY A 70 9.84 39.62 -11.72
CA GLY A 70 8.73 38.75 -11.35
C GLY A 70 7.39 39.47 -11.20
N ARG A 71 7.31 40.74 -11.65
CA ARG A 71 6.09 41.57 -11.52
C ARG A 71 5.31 41.63 -12.82
N VAL A 72 3.99 41.64 -12.70
CA VAL A 72 3.05 41.72 -13.81
C VAL A 72 2.39 43.10 -13.80
N GLN A 73 2.53 43.83 -14.91
CA GLN A 73 1.90 45.14 -15.11
C GLN A 73 0.61 44.97 -15.92
N ILE A 74 -0.52 45.42 -15.38
CA ILE A 74 -1.83 45.31 -16.03
C ILE A 74 -1.87 46.05 -17.38
N GLU A 75 -1.07 47.10 -17.54
CA GLU A 75 -0.95 47.85 -18.79
C GLU A 75 -0.50 46.96 -19.95
N ARG A 76 0.35 45.95 -19.70
CA ARG A 76 0.80 44.98 -20.72
C ARG A 76 -0.36 44.18 -21.30
N PHE A 77 -1.43 43.97 -20.54
CA PHE A 77 -2.62 43.29 -21.04
C PHE A 77 -3.42 44.12 -22.06
N ASN A 78 -3.05 45.39 -22.31
CA ASN A 78 -3.61 46.19 -23.41
C ASN A 78 -3.00 45.86 -24.78
N GLU A 79 -1.92 45.09 -24.83
CA GLU A 79 -1.34 44.65 -26.11
C GLU A 79 -2.37 43.86 -26.94
N PRO A 80 -2.42 44.04 -28.27
CA PRO A 80 -3.44 43.40 -29.12
C PRO A 80 -3.59 41.89 -28.95
N ARG A 81 -2.48 41.20 -28.64
CA ARG A 81 -2.44 39.76 -28.38
C ARG A 81 -3.12 39.32 -27.07
N LEU A 82 -3.16 40.19 -26.06
CA LEU A 82 -3.72 39.90 -24.73
C LEU A 82 -5.05 40.61 -24.48
N GLN A 83 -5.40 41.59 -25.31
CA GLN A 83 -6.59 42.42 -25.14
C GLN A 83 -7.88 41.59 -24.98
N ARG A 84 -8.00 40.46 -25.72
CA ARG A 84 -9.14 39.54 -25.61
C ARG A 84 -9.19 38.78 -24.28
N GLN A 85 -8.05 38.58 -23.62
CA GLN A 85 -7.91 37.85 -22.34
C GLN A 85 -7.75 38.78 -21.14
N ARG A 86 -7.70 40.11 -21.35
CA ARG A 86 -7.40 41.11 -20.32
C ARG A 86 -8.23 40.92 -19.05
N LEU A 87 -9.55 40.84 -19.17
CA LEU A 87 -10.45 40.68 -18.03
C LEU A 87 -10.25 39.34 -17.31
N LEU A 88 -9.90 38.28 -18.05
CA LEU A 88 -9.64 36.94 -17.50
C LEU A 88 -8.33 36.92 -16.69
N LEU A 89 -7.28 37.56 -17.21
CA LEU A 89 -5.98 37.68 -16.54
C LEU A 89 -6.08 38.52 -15.26
N ILE A 90 -6.82 39.64 -15.29
CA ILE A 90 -7.09 40.46 -14.10
C ILE A 90 -7.91 39.67 -13.08
N GLY A 91 -9.01 39.03 -13.50
CA GLY A 91 -9.81 38.18 -12.62
C GLY A 91 -8.99 37.05 -12.01
N ARG A 92 -8.05 36.48 -12.77
CA ARG A 92 -7.15 35.43 -12.28
C ARG A 92 -6.19 35.97 -11.22
N LEU A 93 -5.56 37.13 -11.42
CA LEU A 93 -4.70 37.78 -10.41
C LEU A 93 -5.47 38.04 -9.10
N GLN A 94 -6.70 38.54 -9.20
CA GLN A 94 -7.58 38.74 -8.04
C GLN A 94 -7.92 37.41 -7.34
N ARG A 95 -8.12 36.31 -8.09
CA ARG A 95 -8.29 34.98 -7.51
C ARG A 95 -7.04 34.51 -6.78
N LEU A 96 -5.86 34.67 -7.38
CA LEU A 96 -4.58 34.32 -6.76
C LEU A 96 -4.34 35.10 -5.47
N GLN A 97 -4.70 36.39 -5.43
CA GLN A 97 -4.62 37.18 -4.21
C GLN A 97 -5.58 36.69 -3.11
N ARG A 98 -6.82 36.31 -3.45
CA ARG A 98 -7.73 35.67 -2.48
C ARG A 98 -7.18 34.36 -1.91
N LEU A 99 -6.33 33.66 -2.66
CA LEU A 99 -5.63 32.44 -2.23
C LEU A 99 -4.30 32.76 -1.51
N GLY A 100 -3.90 34.02 -1.41
CA GLY A 100 -2.64 34.45 -0.82
C GLY A 100 -1.40 34.10 -1.67
N LEU A 101 -1.55 33.99 -2.99
CA LEU A 101 -0.49 33.60 -3.93
C LEU A 101 -0.01 34.75 -4.83
N ALA A 102 -0.63 35.92 -4.72
CA ALA A 102 -0.24 37.12 -5.43
C ALA A 102 -0.66 38.37 -4.65
N ASP A 103 0.09 39.46 -4.77
CA ASP A 103 -0.22 40.73 -4.13
C ASP A 103 -0.19 41.89 -5.14
N GLU A 104 -1.14 42.81 -5.03
CA GLU A 104 -1.07 44.10 -5.73
C GLU A 104 -0.18 45.05 -4.93
N VAL A 105 1.09 45.16 -5.33
CA VAL A 105 2.10 45.96 -4.63
C VAL A 105 1.84 47.46 -4.82
N GLN A 106 1.37 47.82 -6.01
CA GLN A 106 0.92 49.17 -6.39
C GLN A 106 -0.25 49.02 -7.35
N PRO A 107 -1.14 50.03 -7.47
CA PRO A 107 -2.24 49.99 -8.43
C PRO A 107 -1.74 49.60 -9.83
N GLY A 108 -2.24 48.49 -10.37
CA GLY A 108 -1.84 47.99 -11.69
C GLY A 108 -0.58 47.11 -11.72
N THR A 109 0.17 47.00 -10.62
CA THR A 109 1.41 46.21 -10.53
C THR A 109 1.28 45.08 -9.51
N TRP A 110 1.35 43.85 -10.00
CA TRP A 110 1.12 42.63 -9.24
C TRP A 110 2.41 41.83 -9.08
N ALA A 111 2.67 41.32 -7.88
CA ALA A 111 3.74 40.37 -7.62
C ALA A 111 3.11 38.98 -7.39
N ILE A 112 3.47 38.01 -8.22
CA ILE A 112 3.08 36.60 -8.02
C ILE A 112 4.13 35.95 -7.13
N HIS A 113 3.69 35.20 -6.12
CA HIS A 113 4.61 34.54 -5.19
C HIS A 113 5.42 33.46 -5.91
N ALA A 114 6.69 33.29 -5.51
CA ALA A 114 7.60 32.35 -6.16
C ALA A 114 7.16 30.88 -6.03
N ASP A 115 6.38 30.55 -5.00
CA ASP A 115 5.81 29.23 -4.76
C ASP A 115 4.40 29.04 -5.34
N ALA A 116 3.81 30.07 -5.97
CA ALA A 116 2.43 30.03 -6.49
C ALA A 116 2.19 28.86 -7.45
N GLU A 117 3.12 28.60 -8.37
CA GLU A 117 3.02 27.45 -9.28
C GLU A 117 2.98 26.13 -8.53
N LYS A 118 3.91 25.92 -7.58
CA LYS A 118 3.99 24.70 -6.76
C LYS A 118 2.72 24.51 -5.95
N THR A 119 2.22 25.56 -5.31
CA THR A 119 1.01 25.53 -4.48
C THR A 119 -0.24 25.25 -5.33
N LEU A 120 -0.40 25.89 -6.49
CA LEU A 120 -1.52 25.63 -7.40
C LEU A 120 -1.48 24.21 -7.97
N ARG A 121 -0.30 23.66 -8.27
CA ARG A 121 -0.18 22.25 -8.69
C ARG A 121 -0.62 21.31 -7.57
N ALA A 122 -0.18 21.54 -6.33
CA ALA A 122 -0.59 20.75 -5.17
C ALA A 122 -2.10 20.85 -4.87
N LEU A 123 -2.70 22.04 -4.99
CA LEU A 123 -4.15 22.23 -4.87
C LEU A 123 -4.93 21.48 -5.96
N GLY A 124 -4.43 21.53 -7.21
CA GLY A 124 -4.99 20.78 -8.33
C GLY A 124 -4.96 19.28 -8.08
N GLU A 125 -3.79 18.75 -7.69
CA GLU A 125 -3.60 17.34 -7.33
C GLU A 125 -4.55 16.91 -6.20
N ARG A 126 -4.66 17.71 -5.14
CA ARG A 126 -5.59 17.45 -4.04
C ARG A 126 -7.05 17.42 -4.52
N GLY A 127 -7.43 18.34 -5.41
CA GLY A 127 -8.76 18.36 -6.02
C GLY A 127 -9.04 17.12 -6.87
N ASP A 128 -8.02 16.60 -7.57
CA ASP A 128 -8.11 15.40 -8.40
C ASP A 128 -8.24 14.14 -7.54
N ILE A 129 -7.48 14.06 -6.44
CA ILE A 129 -7.59 13.03 -5.42
C ILE A 129 -9.01 13.00 -4.83
N ILE A 130 -9.53 14.16 -4.42
CA ILE A 130 -10.89 14.27 -3.85
C ILE A 130 -11.93 13.74 -4.84
N ARG A 131 -11.86 14.12 -6.12
CA ARG A 131 -12.80 13.62 -7.15
C ARG A 131 -12.68 12.12 -7.36
N THR A 132 -11.46 11.59 -7.32
CA THR A 132 -11.20 10.14 -7.39
C THR A 132 -11.84 9.40 -6.22
N MET A 133 -11.69 9.91 -4.99
CA MET A 133 -12.31 9.32 -3.81
C MET A 133 -13.84 9.38 -3.86
N GLN A 134 -14.41 10.52 -4.24
CA GLN A 134 -15.86 10.68 -4.38
C GLN A 134 -16.45 9.70 -5.40
N ARG A 135 -15.77 9.51 -6.54
CA ARG A 135 -16.15 8.52 -7.54
C ARG A 135 -16.07 7.10 -6.99
N ALA A 136 -15.00 6.77 -6.26
CA ALA A 136 -14.81 5.44 -5.66
C ALA A 136 -15.86 5.09 -4.60
N MET A 137 -16.41 6.09 -3.90
CA MET A 137 -17.49 5.90 -2.91
C MET A 137 -18.88 5.83 -3.54
N SER A 138 -19.01 5.86 -4.87
CA SER A 138 -20.28 5.78 -5.60
C SER A 138 -21.33 6.80 -5.11
N GLY A 139 -20.89 8.00 -4.72
CA GLY A 139 -21.76 9.07 -4.21
C GLY A 139 -22.21 8.92 -2.76
N GLN A 140 -21.78 7.89 -2.03
CA GLN A 140 -22.04 7.82 -0.59
C GLN A 140 -21.24 8.88 0.17
N PRO A 141 -21.86 9.65 1.08
CA PRO A 141 -21.13 10.65 1.84
C PRO A 141 -20.14 9.97 2.78
N ARG A 142 -18.88 10.34 2.62
CA ARG A 142 -17.77 9.97 3.50
C ARG A 142 -16.96 11.21 3.79
N GLU A 143 -16.45 11.30 5.01
CA GLU A 143 -15.34 12.20 5.28
C GLU A 143 -14.13 11.70 4.47
N LEU A 144 -13.50 12.59 3.72
CA LEU A 144 -12.39 12.26 2.83
C LEU A 144 -11.08 12.68 3.50
N THR A 145 -10.14 11.76 3.60
CA THR A 145 -8.83 12.00 4.20
C THR A 145 -7.74 11.50 3.27
N VAL A 146 -6.70 12.30 3.06
CA VAL A 146 -5.47 11.86 2.38
C VAL A 146 -4.53 11.33 3.47
N PHE A 147 -4.05 10.10 3.32
CA PHE A 147 -3.16 9.50 4.28
C PHE A 147 -1.75 10.05 4.13
N GLU A 148 -1.28 10.73 5.18
CA GLU A 148 0.08 11.26 5.25
C GLU A 148 0.94 10.42 6.21
N PRO A 149 2.08 9.89 5.74
CA PRO A 149 3.05 9.20 6.57
C PRO A 149 3.60 10.06 7.72
N GLY A 150 3.35 9.65 8.97
CA GLY A 150 4.25 9.98 10.08
C GLY A 150 3.73 10.89 11.18
N GLU A 151 2.47 11.29 11.18
CA GLU A 151 1.97 12.16 12.26
C GLU A 151 1.59 11.42 13.55
N ASP A 152 1.11 10.18 13.53
CA ASP A 152 0.52 9.59 14.77
C ASP A 152 0.59 8.05 14.92
N GLY A 153 1.32 7.33 14.06
CA GLY A 153 1.28 5.86 14.04
C GLY A 153 -0.11 5.26 13.91
N ARG A 154 -1.04 6.03 13.32
CA ARG A 154 -2.41 5.61 13.04
C ARG A 154 -2.38 4.52 11.98
N SER A 155 -2.73 3.31 12.39
CA SER A 155 -3.07 2.23 11.46
C SER A 155 -4.52 2.39 11.01
N ILE A 156 -4.75 2.34 9.71
CA ILE A 156 -6.10 2.33 9.13
C ILE A 156 -6.39 0.92 8.65
N ILE A 157 -7.49 0.34 9.11
CA ILE A 157 -8.01 -0.92 8.55
C ILE A 157 -9.21 -0.56 7.70
N GLY A 158 -9.33 -1.15 6.51
CA GLY A 158 -10.47 -0.89 5.64
C GLY A 158 -10.53 -1.76 4.41
N ARG A 159 -11.62 -1.58 3.66
CA ARG A 159 -11.86 -2.25 2.38
C ARG A 159 -11.29 -1.43 1.24
N VAL A 160 -10.56 -2.07 0.33
CA VAL A 160 -10.12 -1.45 -0.92
C VAL A 160 -11.34 -1.17 -1.79
N ALA A 161 -11.72 0.09 -1.93
CA ALA A 161 -12.85 0.51 -2.75
C ALA A 161 -12.45 0.76 -4.21
N ALA A 162 -11.26 1.33 -4.42
CA ALA A 162 -10.70 1.55 -5.74
C ALA A 162 -9.18 1.55 -5.69
N LYS A 163 -8.57 1.41 -6.87
CA LYS A 163 -7.13 1.52 -7.07
C LYS A 163 -6.83 2.06 -8.46
N GLY A 164 -5.69 2.70 -8.63
CA GLY A 164 -5.26 3.26 -9.91
C GLY A 164 -3.83 3.74 -9.87
N LEU A 165 -3.38 4.38 -10.94
CA LEU A 165 -2.08 5.03 -11.02
C LEU A 165 -2.24 6.52 -10.77
N ALA A 166 -1.40 7.09 -9.92
CA ALA A 166 -1.43 8.50 -9.54
C ALA A 166 -0.65 9.38 -10.55
N ASP A 167 0.37 8.82 -11.20
CA ASP A 167 1.23 9.55 -12.14
C ASP A 167 1.73 8.61 -13.25
N GLU A 168 1.52 9.01 -14.51
CA GLU A 168 1.98 8.29 -15.72
C GLU A 168 3.51 8.28 -15.83
N LEU A 169 4.21 9.22 -15.19
CA LEU A 169 5.68 9.35 -15.24
C LEU A 169 6.42 8.51 -14.18
N HIS A 170 5.78 8.19 -13.06
CA HIS A 170 6.45 7.57 -11.91
C HIS A 170 5.90 6.19 -11.50
N ASP A 171 4.91 5.65 -12.23
CA ASP A 171 4.27 4.35 -12.00
C ASP A 171 3.85 4.13 -10.53
N ARG A 172 3.48 5.21 -9.84
CA ARG A 172 3.05 5.14 -8.43
C ARG A 172 1.56 4.85 -8.37
N GLY A 173 1.23 3.69 -7.84
CA GLY A 173 -0.15 3.32 -7.57
C GLY A 173 -0.78 4.13 -6.43
N TYR A 174 -2.10 4.11 -6.35
CA TYR A 174 -2.85 4.55 -5.19
C TYR A 174 -3.96 3.57 -4.85
N LEU A 175 -4.40 3.60 -3.58
CA LEU A 175 -5.60 2.92 -3.10
C LEU A 175 -6.58 3.95 -2.54
N VAL A 176 -7.87 3.73 -2.78
CA VAL A 176 -8.95 4.35 -2.02
C VAL A 176 -9.52 3.29 -1.08
N ILE A 177 -9.51 3.58 0.20
CA ILE A 177 -9.89 2.65 1.26
C ILE A 177 -11.12 3.19 1.98
N ASP A 178 -12.19 2.40 2.06
CA ASP A 178 -13.34 2.64 2.93
C ASP A 178 -12.99 2.08 4.31
N GLY A 179 -12.64 2.98 5.24
CA GLY A 179 -12.07 2.67 6.53
C GLY A 179 -13.11 2.12 7.52
N THR A 180 -12.65 1.31 8.47
CA THR A 180 -13.50 0.88 9.59
C THR A 180 -13.90 2.03 10.49
N ASP A 181 -13.21 3.17 10.42
CA ASP A 181 -13.54 4.43 11.11
C ASP A 181 -14.70 5.20 10.46
N GLY A 182 -15.20 4.75 9.30
CA GLY A 182 -16.28 5.39 8.56
C GLY A 182 -15.82 6.52 7.63
N LYS A 183 -14.50 6.70 7.46
CA LYS A 183 -13.91 7.66 6.53
C LYS A 183 -13.41 6.97 5.26
N ALA A 184 -13.31 7.72 4.17
CA ALA A 184 -12.61 7.28 2.97
C ALA A 184 -11.18 7.82 3.00
N HIS A 185 -10.20 6.95 2.78
CA HIS A 185 -8.78 7.28 2.83
C HIS A 185 -8.14 7.11 1.45
N TYR A 186 -7.43 8.13 0.98
CA TYR A 186 -6.56 8.02 -0.18
C TYR A 186 -5.15 7.69 0.29
N VAL A 187 -4.56 6.64 -0.28
CA VAL A 187 -3.24 6.16 0.10
C VAL A 187 -2.38 6.07 -1.15
N ALA A 188 -1.38 6.94 -1.24
CA ALA A 188 -0.34 6.83 -2.25
C ALA A 188 0.56 5.64 -1.92
N LEU A 189 0.72 4.72 -2.87
CA LEU A 189 1.59 3.57 -2.72
C LEU A 189 3.03 3.90 -3.08
N ASN A 190 3.95 3.06 -2.65
CA ASN A 190 5.35 3.19 -3.02
C ASN A 190 5.58 2.57 -4.40
N ALA A 191 6.68 2.96 -5.05
CA ALA A 191 6.99 2.49 -6.42
C ALA A 191 7.15 0.96 -6.56
N HIS A 192 7.35 0.24 -5.46
CA HIS A 192 7.51 -1.22 -5.46
C HIS A 192 6.23 -1.97 -5.09
N ASP A 193 5.16 -1.26 -4.72
CA ASP A 193 3.89 -1.88 -4.34
C ASP A 193 3.09 -2.23 -5.59
N GLU A 194 2.94 -3.52 -5.86
CA GLU A 194 2.15 -3.98 -6.99
C GLU A 194 0.64 -3.89 -6.69
N LEU A 195 -0.08 -3.10 -7.49
CA LEU A 195 -1.54 -2.96 -7.39
C LEU A 195 -2.29 -4.30 -7.48
N ALA A 196 -1.72 -5.31 -8.13
CA ALA A 196 -2.31 -6.65 -8.24
C ALA A 196 -2.49 -7.32 -6.87
N ASN A 197 -1.64 -7.00 -5.89
CA ASN A 197 -1.69 -7.56 -4.54
C ASN A 197 -2.89 -7.07 -3.72
N TYR A 198 -3.57 -6.01 -4.17
CA TYR A 198 -4.68 -5.39 -3.47
C TYR A 198 -5.93 -5.40 -4.37
N PRO A 199 -6.67 -6.53 -4.46
CA PRO A 199 -7.89 -6.57 -5.26
C PRO A 199 -8.99 -5.71 -4.62
N THR A 200 -9.88 -5.15 -5.45
CA THR A 200 -11.05 -4.41 -4.96
C THR A 200 -11.91 -5.32 -4.09
N GLY A 201 -12.38 -4.80 -2.95
CA GLY A 201 -13.12 -5.55 -1.93
C GLY A 201 -12.22 -6.22 -0.89
N ALA A 202 -10.91 -6.32 -1.11
CA ALA A 202 -9.98 -6.84 -0.11
C ALA A 202 -9.95 -5.98 1.16
N VAL A 203 -9.64 -6.62 2.29
CA VAL A 203 -9.37 -5.94 3.55
C VAL A 203 -7.87 -5.73 3.70
N VAL A 204 -7.47 -4.49 3.91
CA VAL A 204 -6.08 -4.07 4.08
C VAL A 204 -5.89 -3.31 5.38
N GLU A 205 -4.67 -3.35 5.90
CA GLU A 205 -4.21 -2.48 6.97
C GLU A 205 -3.10 -1.58 6.42
N VAL A 206 -3.28 -0.27 6.55
CA VAL A 206 -2.31 0.74 6.14
C VAL A 206 -1.66 1.29 7.40
N LYS A 207 -0.33 1.33 7.40
CA LYS A 207 0.48 1.91 8.46
C LYS A 207 1.43 2.93 7.87
N GLY A 208 1.79 3.94 8.66
CA GLY A 208 2.97 4.73 8.34
C GLY A 208 4.19 3.83 8.43
N SER A 209 4.95 3.68 7.34
CA SER A 209 6.25 2.97 7.36
C SER A 209 7.25 3.65 8.31
N ALA A 210 6.97 4.89 8.71
CA ALA A 210 7.73 5.64 9.68
C ALA A 210 7.34 5.31 11.14
N ASP A 211 6.59 4.24 11.42
CA ASP A 211 6.44 3.78 12.79
C ASP A 211 7.76 3.19 13.29
N VAL A 212 8.23 3.70 14.43
CA VAL A 212 9.45 3.21 15.07
C VAL A 212 9.32 1.70 15.29
N ARG A 213 10.18 0.92 14.63
CA ARG A 213 10.20 -0.53 14.78
C ARG A 213 10.43 -0.90 16.25
N ALA A 214 9.63 -1.85 16.74
CA ALA A 214 9.83 -2.41 18.08
C ALA A 214 11.26 -2.93 18.27
N ALA A 215 11.87 -3.48 17.21
CA ALA A 215 13.28 -3.90 17.23
C ALA A 215 14.24 -2.74 17.53
N ASP A 216 14.03 -1.56 16.94
CA ASP A 216 14.90 -0.41 17.15
C ASP A 216 14.74 0.15 18.58
N LYS A 217 13.51 0.17 19.11
CA LYS A 217 13.24 0.51 20.53
C LYS A 217 13.94 -0.47 21.48
N ASN A 218 13.83 -1.77 21.21
CA ASN A 218 14.43 -2.80 22.05
C ASN A 218 15.96 -2.73 22.00
N ILE A 219 16.55 -2.53 20.82
CA ILE A 219 18.01 -2.38 20.68
C ILE A 219 18.48 -1.15 21.45
N ALA A 220 17.80 -0.01 21.30
CA ALA A 220 18.15 1.22 22.03
C ALA A 220 18.01 1.05 23.55
N ALA A 221 16.95 0.38 24.01
CA ALA A 221 16.72 0.13 25.43
C ALA A 221 17.71 -0.88 26.05
N LEU A 222 18.25 -1.80 25.24
CA LEU A 222 19.22 -2.81 25.68
C LEU A 222 20.67 -2.39 25.47
N ALA A 223 20.91 -1.28 24.76
CA ALA A 223 22.24 -0.73 24.60
C ALA A 223 22.67 -0.04 25.89
N SER A 224 23.92 -0.26 26.30
CA SER A 224 24.54 0.44 27.42
C SER A 224 25.76 1.19 26.89
N ASP A 225 25.83 2.49 27.15
CA ASP A 225 26.88 3.38 26.65
C ASP A 225 27.08 3.29 25.11
N GLY A 226 25.96 3.22 24.38
CA GLY A 226 25.98 3.10 22.92
C GLY A 226 26.45 1.74 22.40
N LEU A 227 26.56 0.72 23.26
CA LEU A 227 26.95 -0.64 22.87
C LEU A 227 25.81 -1.64 23.10
N TYR A 228 25.40 -2.30 22.02
CA TYR A 228 24.45 -3.39 22.05
C TYR A 228 25.17 -4.75 21.95
N ARG A 229 24.79 -5.69 22.81
CA ARG A 229 25.38 -7.02 22.95
C ARG A 229 24.33 -8.10 22.69
N ALA A 230 24.54 -8.91 21.65
CA ALA A 230 23.57 -9.90 21.18
C ALA A 230 23.42 -11.10 22.13
N ASP A 231 24.51 -11.51 22.78
CA ASP A 231 24.56 -12.52 23.84
C ASP A 231 23.77 -12.07 25.08
N HIS A 232 23.92 -10.81 25.50
CA HIS A 232 23.16 -10.24 26.60
C HIS A 232 21.65 -10.17 26.29
N HIS A 233 21.28 -9.78 25.07
CA HIS A 233 19.86 -9.81 24.65
C HIS A 233 19.30 -11.24 24.65
N LEU A 234 20.05 -12.22 24.16
CA LEU A 234 19.63 -13.62 24.19
C LEU A 234 19.37 -14.10 25.63
N ALA A 235 20.27 -13.78 26.57
CA ALA A 235 20.11 -14.14 27.98
C ALA A 235 18.82 -13.55 28.59
N ILE A 236 18.49 -12.29 28.24
CA ILE A 236 17.24 -11.63 28.69
C ILE A 236 16.00 -12.31 28.11
N GLU A 237 16.00 -12.62 26.81
CA GLU A 237 14.85 -13.28 26.17
C GLU A 237 14.67 -14.73 26.67
N GLN A 238 15.76 -15.43 27.00
CA GLN A 238 15.71 -16.74 27.67
C GLN A 238 15.05 -16.65 29.05
N GLY A 239 15.37 -15.61 29.84
CA GLY A 239 14.73 -15.35 31.12
C GLY A 239 13.25 -14.95 31.02
N ARG A 240 12.79 -14.54 29.83
CA ARG A 240 11.39 -14.12 29.54
C ARG A 240 10.64 -15.09 28.63
N ALA A 241 11.15 -16.31 28.47
CA ALA A 241 10.62 -17.28 27.52
C ALA A 241 9.11 -17.53 27.76
N LYS A 242 8.32 -17.36 26.70
CA LYS A 242 6.89 -17.69 26.67
C LYS A 242 6.68 -18.92 25.79
N PRO A 243 5.67 -19.78 26.07
CA PRO A 243 5.32 -20.88 25.18
C PRO A 243 5.07 -20.37 23.75
N GLY A 244 5.77 -20.94 22.76
CA GLY A 244 5.63 -20.60 21.34
C GLY A 244 6.53 -19.47 20.82
N ARG A 245 7.42 -18.88 21.62
CA ARG A 245 8.38 -17.87 21.18
C ARG A 245 9.81 -18.35 21.42
N ASP A 246 10.57 -18.56 20.34
CA ASP A 246 11.98 -18.99 20.42
C ASP A 246 12.90 -17.78 20.73
N PRO A 247 13.55 -17.73 21.91
CA PRO A 247 14.45 -16.64 22.27
C PRO A 247 15.62 -16.44 21.28
N GLN A 248 16.12 -17.52 20.68
CA GLN A 248 17.23 -17.46 19.70
C GLN A 248 16.78 -16.79 18.41
N GLU A 249 15.57 -17.09 17.94
CA GLU A 249 15.02 -16.47 16.74
C GLU A 249 14.77 -14.97 16.93
N VAL A 250 14.32 -14.57 18.13
CA VAL A 250 14.14 -13.16 18.49
C VAL A 250 15.47 -12.41 18.46
N ALA A 251 16.51 -12.93 19.12
CA ALA A 251 17.84 -12.31 19.11
C ALA A 251 18.40 -12.22 17.67
N ALA A 252 18.27 -13.30 16.89
CA ALA A 252 18.70 -13.34 15.50
C ALA A 252 17.95 -12.32 14.62
N ALA A 253 16.67 -12.05 14.88
CA ALA A 253 15.92 -11.01 14.16
C ALA A 253 16.49 -9.61 14.41
N HIS A 254 16.91 -9.30 15.63
CA HIS A 254 17.51 -8.00 15.96
C HIS A 254 18.93 -7.87 15.37
N VAL A 255 19.70 -8.96 15.33
CA VAL A 255 21.00 -8.98 14.61
C VAL A 255 20.81 -8.73 13.11
N ARG A 256 19.83 -9.36 12.46
CA ARG A 256 19.51 -9.09 11.05
C ARG A 256 19.11 -7.62 10.81
N ARG A 257 18.39 -7.02 11.77
CA ARG A 257 18.05 -5.58 11.72
C ARG A 257 19.30 -4.70 11.83
N LEU A 258 20.20 -5.00 12.77
CA LEU A 258 21.48 -4.29 12.93
C LEU A 258 22.37 -4.41 11.68
N GLU A 259 22.41 -5.58 11.05
CA GLU A 259 23.13 -5.76 9.79
C GLU A 259 22.56 -4.90 8.66
N ALA A 260 21.23 -4.77 8.57
CA ALA A 260 20.59 -3.90 7.60
C ALA A 260 20.95 -2.42 7.83
N LEU A 261 20.92 -1.97 9.10
CA LEU A 261 21.31 -0.61 9.48
C LEU A 261 22.82 -0.37 9.28
N ARG A 262 23.66 -1.39 9.44
CA ARG A 262 25.11 -1.31 9.17
C ARG A 262 25.41 -1.10 7.69
N ARG A 263 24.68 -1.77 6.81
CA ARG A 263 24.79 -1.55 5.36
C ARG A 263 24.40 -0.12 4.95
N ALA A 264 23.60 0.55 5.78
CA ALA A 264 23.22 1.95 5.61
C ALA A 264 24.15 2.94 6.34
N GLY A 265 25.18 2.46 7.04
CA GLY A 265 26.11 3.30 7.81
C GLY A 265 25.55 3.88 9.11
N ILE A 266 24.44 3.34 9.63
CA ILE A 266 23.76 3.87 10.84
C ILE A 266 24.33 3.27 12.12
N VAL A 267 24.75 1.99 12.07
CA VAL A 267 25.37 1.27 13.18
C VAL A 267 26.67 0.63 12.73
N GLU A 268 27.59 0.40 13.66
CA GLU A 268 28.90 -0.21 13.38
C GLU A 268 29.01 -1.55 14.10
N ARG A 269 29.62 -2.54 13.44
CA ARG A 269 29.93 -3.82 14.08
C ARG A 269 31.35 -3.73 14.64
N VAL A 270 31.48 -3.76 15.96
CA VAL A 270 32.76 -3.66 16.66
C VAL A 270 33.42 -5.03 16.75
N ALA A 271 32.65 -6.06 17.08
CA ALA A 271 33.08 -7.45 17.12
C ALA A 271 31.91 -8.39 16.80
N GLU A 272 32.13 -9.71 16.82
CA GLU A 272 31.03 -10.66 16.71
C GLU A 272 30.05 -10.49 17.88
N GLY A 273 28.76 -10.27 17.57
CA GLY A 273 27.72 -10.03 18.58
C GLY A 273 27.75 -8.64 19.25
N LEU A 274 28.76 -7.80 19.02
CA LEU A 274 28.91 -6.47 19.62
C LEU A 274 28.75 -5.36 18.58
N TRP A 275 27.81 -4.45 18.86
CA TRP A 275 27.40 -3.39 17.93
C TRP A 275 27.47 -2.03 18.61
N LYS A 276 28.01 -1.03 17.91
CA LYS A 276 27.93 0.36 18.30
C LYS A 276 26.69 0.98 17.67
N VAL A 277 25.85 1.54 18.52
CA VAL A 277 24.51 2.03 18.23
C VAL A 277 24.42 3.49 18.68
N PRO A 278 23.96 4.41 17.83
CA PRO A 278 23.82 5.81 18.22
C PRO A 278 22.58 6.04 19.10
N ASP A 279 22.61 7.08 19.93
CA ASP A 279 21.51 7.41 20.86
C ASP A 279 20.19 7.76 20.14
N ASP A 280 20.29 8.26 18.90
CA ASP A 280 19.18 8.56 18.01
C ASP A 280 18.83 7.39 17.06
N LEU A 281 19.26 6.15 17.38
CA LEU A 281 19.00 4.95 16.56
C LEU A 281 17.54 4.83 16.13
N VAL A 282 16.62 5.08 17.06
CA VAL A 282 15.17 4.99 16.83
C VAL A 282 14.74 5.90 15.67
N GLU A 283 15.23 7.13 15.67
CA GLU A 283 14.86 8.13 14.66
C GLU A 283 15.62 7.90 13.34
N ARG A 284 16.89 7.50 13.40
CA ARG A 284 17.66 7.14 12.19
C ARG A 284 17.12 5.87 11.52
N GLY A 285 16.70 4.88 12.31
CA GLY A 285 16.06 3.65 11.83
C GLY A 285 14.73 3.94 11.13
N ARG A 286 13.92 4.84 11.72
CA ARG A 286 12.69 5.37 11.13
C ARG A 286 12.96 6.07 9.79
N GLN A 287 13.92 6.98 9.73
CA GLN A 287 14.27 7.71 8.52
C GLN A 287 14.83 6.78 7.43
N TYR A 288 15.65 5.80 7.79
CA TYR A 288 16.15 4.79 6.88
C TYR A 288 15.01 3.96 6.27
N ASP A 289 14.06 3.54 7.09
CA ASP A 289 12.90 2.78 6.63
C ASP A 289 11.98 3.64 5.77
N ALA A 290 11.72 4.89 6.15
CA ALA A 290 10.92 5.83 5.36
C ALA A 290 11.55 6.11 3.97
N ARG A 291 12.87 6.24 3.89
CA ARG A 291 13.60 6.43 2.62
C ARG A 291 13.58 5.17 1.74
N ARG A 292 13.63 3.98 2.34
CA ARG A 292 13.77 2.71 1.63
C ARG A 292 12.42 2.10 1.23
N LEU A 293 11.46 2.12 2.12
CA LEU A 293 10.13 1.52 1.94
C LEU A 293 9.14 2.54 1.37
N GLY A 294 9.47 3.83 1.40
CA GLY A 294 8.51 4.90 1.21
C GLY A 294 7.55 4.98 2.41
N GLY A 295 6.94 6.13 2.64
CA GLY A 295 6.34 6.46 3.94
C GLY A 295 5.13 5.60 4.36
N VAL A 296 4.63 4.69 3.51
CA VAL A 296 3.43 3.88 3.75
C VAL A 296 3.76 2.39 3.69
N ALA A 297 3.17 1.57 4.55
CA ALA A 297 3.18 0.12 4.43
C ALA A 297 1.74 -0.40 4.37
N VAL A 298 1.39 -1.14 3.31
CA VAL A 298 0.05 -1.72 3.12
C VAL A 298 0.12 -3.24 3.27
N GLU A 299 -0.53 -3.75 4.31
CA GLU A 299 -0.62 -5.18 4.60
C GLU A 299 -1.99 -5.73 4.19
N LEU A 300 -2.00 -6.77 3.36
CA LEU A 300 -3.23 -7.47 3.00
C LEU A 300 -3.69 -8.37 4.16
N LYS A 301 -4.86 -8.06 4.76
CA LYS A 301 -5.45 -8.86 5.84
C LYS A 301 -6.37 -9.94 5.31
N SER A 302 -7.09 -9.67 4.23
CA SER A 302 -7.90 -10.65 3.52
C SER A 302 -8.04 -10.23 2.07
N HIS A 303 -7.77 -11.15 1.15
CA HIS A 303 -8.04 -10.93 -0.27
C HIS A 303 -9.52 -11.08 -0.61
N LEU A 304 -10.32 -11.72 0.27
CA LEU A 304 -11.75 -11.95 0.06
C LEU A 304 -12.58 -10.75 0.52
N PRO A 305 -13.59 -10.33 -0.27
CA PRO A 305 -14.64 -9.42 0.22
C PRO A 305 -15.36 -9.97 1.44
N ILE A 306 -15.78 -9.09 2.36
CA ILE A 306 -16.42 -9.48 3.64
C ILE A 306 -17.72 -10.27 3.43
N GLU A 307 -18.43 -10.02 2.33
CA GLU A 307 -19.67 -10.71 1.95
C GLU A 307 -19.39 -12.19 1.67
N ARG A 308 -18.23 -12.50 1.07
CA ARG A 308 -17.79 -13.89 0.86
C ARG A 308 -17.25 -14.51 2.15
N GLN A 309 -16.56 -13.73 2.97
CA GLN A 309 -16.04 -14.21 4.26
C GLN A 309 -17.16 -14.70 5.18
N ALA A 310 -18.36 -14.12 5.12
CA ALA A 310 -19.48 -14.48 5.97
C ALA A 310 -19.86 -15.98 5.91
N ARG A 311 -19.73 -16.63 4.75
CA ARG A 311 -20.19 -18.01 4.50
C ARG A 311 -19.09 -19.00 4.09
N VAL A 312 -17.84 -18.57 3.93
CA VAL A 312 -16.74 -19.45 3.47
C VAL A 312 -16.27 -20.40 4.56
N ILE A 313 -15.96 -21.65 4.21
CA ILE A 313 -15.32 -22.60 5.13
C ILE A 313 -13.81 -22.33 5.12
N GLY A 314 -13.36 -21.47 6.05
CA GLY A 314 -11.96 -21.09 6.21
C GLY A 314 -11.81 -20.02 7.29
N ALA A 315 -10.60 -19.85 7.82
CA ALA A 315 -10.33 -18.82 8.81
C ALA A 315 -10.23 -17.46 8.10
N THR A 316 -11.04 -16.49 8.52
CA THR A 316 -11.20 -15.19 7.84
C THR A 316 -10.84 -14.02 8.75
N TRP A 317 -10.81 -12.81 8.17
CA TRP A 317 -10.66 -11.58 8.96
C TRP A 317 -11.87 -11.35 9.88
N LEU A 318 -13.09 -11.69 9.46
CA LEU A 318 -14.29 -11.60 10.32
C LEU A 318 -14.17 -12.46 11.58
N ASP A 319 -13.54 -13.64 11.52
CA ASP A 319 -13.34 -14.49 12.69
C ASP A 319 -12.39 -13.83 13.71
N GLN A 320 -11.35 -13.15 13.23
CA GLN A 320 -10.45 -12.37 14.10
C GLN A 320 -11.19 -11.20 14.75
N GLN A 321 -12.08 -10.52 14.01
CA GLN A 321 -12.90 -9.45 14.57
C GLN A 321 -13.91 -9.97 15.60
N LEU A 322 -14.52 -11.13 15.37
CA LEU A 322 -15.43 -11.78 16.33
C LEU A 322 -14.70 -12.11 17.64
N ILE A 323 -13.48 -12.64 17.57
CA ILE A 323 -12.63 -12.91 18.74
C ILE A 323 -12.28 -11.59 19.47
N GLY A 324 -11.95 -10.54 18.72
CA GLY A 324 -11.64 -9.21 19.26
C GLY A 324 -12.86 -8.40 19.73
N GLY A 325 -14.08 -8.91 19.54
CA GLY A 325 -15.33 -8.24 19.86
C GLY A 325 -15.68 -7.05 18.96
N GLY A 326 -15.10 -6.96 17.76
CA GLY A 326 -15.36 -5.89 16.78
C GLY A 326 -14.93 -4.49 17.26
N LYS A 327 -13.96 -4.41 18.18
CA LYS A 327 -13.42 -3.13 18.65
C LYS A 327 -12.83 -2.34 17.49
N GLY A 328 -13.14 -1.05 17.41
CA GLY A 328 -12.65 -0.16 16.35
C GLY A 328 -13.48 -0.14 15.07
N LEU A 329 -14.57 -0.93 15.00
CA LEU A 329 -15.53 -0.84 13.91
C LEU A 329 -16.54 0.29 14.17
N GLY A 330 -16.56 1.29 13.29
CA GLY A 330 -17.55 2.35 13.23
C GLY A 330 -18.94 1.83 12.85
N ASN A 331 -19.93 2.73 12.83
CA ASN A 331 -21.30 2.40 12.42
C ASN A 331 -21.62 2.83 10.98
N LEU A 332 -20.71 3.54 10.33
CA LEU A 332 -20.88 4.08 8.98
C LEU A 332 -19.91 3.38 8.02
N GLY A 333 -20.33 3.28 6.76
CA GLY A 333 -19.57 2.65 5.68
C GLY A 333 -19.07 1.26 6.01
N PHE A 334 -17.82 0.97 5.64
CA PHE A 334 -17.25 -0.36 5.81
C PHE A 334 -17.31 -0.89 7.25
N GLY A 335 -17.21 -0.01 8.27
CA GLY A 335 -17.36 -0.42 9.67
C GLY A 335 -18.76 -1.00 9.96
N GLY A 336 -19.80 -0.40 9.41
CA GLY A 336 -21.18 -0.89 9.50
C GLY A 336 -21.38 -2.19 8.72
N ASP A 337 -20.91 -2.24 7.48
CA ASP A 337 -20.96 -3.44 6.64
C ASP A 337 -20.26 -4.63 7.33
N ALA A 338 -19.09 -4.39 7.93
CA ALA A 338 -18.31 -5.39 8.65
C ALA A 338 -19.08 -5.92 9.87
N LYS A 339 -19.77 -5.08 10.64
CA LYS A 339 -20.62 -5.53 11.76
C LYS A 339 -21.76 -6.43 11.29
N GLN A 340 -22.41 -6.08 10.18
CA GLN A 340 -23.46 -6.91 9.61
C GLN A 340 -22.89 -8.25 9.12
N ALA A 341 -21.75 -8.24 8.42
CA ALA A 341 -21.08 -9.44 7.97
C ALA A 341 -20.60 -10.32 9.14
N MET A 342 -20.15 -9.71 10.24
CA MET A 342 -19.80 -10.42 11.48
C MET A 342 -21.00 -11.13 12.09
N GLN A 343 -22.18 -10.51 12.08
CA GLN A 343 -23.40 -11.14 12.56
C GLN A 343 -23.78 -12.34 11.69
N GLN A 344 -23.76 -12.20 10.36
CA GLN A 344 -23.98 -13.30 9.42
C GLN A 344 -22.95 -14.42 9.58
N ARG A 345 -21.70 -14.05 9.84
CA ARG A 345 -20.61 -14.99 10.10
C ARG A 345 -20.84 -15.77 11.39
N ALA A 346 -21.29 -15.11 12.44
CA ALA A 346 -21.62 -15.78 13.71
C ALA A 346 -22.77 -16.78 13.52
N ASP A 347 -23.80 -16.43 12.75
CA ASP A 347 -24.91 -17.36 12.42
C ASP A 347 -24.38 -18.58 11.64
N PHE A 348 -23.52 -18.35 10.65
CA PHE A 348 -22.88 -19.46 9.93
C PHE A 348 -22.01 -20.34 10.83
N LEU A 349 -21.23 -19.77 11.74
CA LEU A 349 -20.42 -20.56 12.67
C LEU A 349 -21.28 -21.38 13.63
N GLU A 350 -22.45 -20.87 14.03
CA GLU A 350 -23.44 -21.60 14.82
C GLU A 350 -24.02 -22.79 14.03
N GLU A 351 -24.42 -22.59 12.77
CA GLU A 351 -24.84 -23.67 11.86
C GLU A 351 -23.75 -24.77 11.72
N GLN A 352 -22.48 -24.39 11.78
CA GLN A 352 -21.33 -25.30 11.68
C GLN A 352 -20.92 -25.96 13.01
N GLY A 353 -21.63 -25.67 14.11
CA GLY A 353 -21.31 -26.15 15.46
C GLY A 353 -20.01 -25.57 16.03
N LEU A 354 -19.59 -24.40 15.54
CA LEU A 354 -18.36 -23.70 15.92
C LEU A 354 -18.62 -22.42 16.73
N ALA A 355 -19.88 -22.07 16.96
CA ALA A 355 -20.30 -21.00 17.85
C ALA A 355 -21.62 -21.37 18.54
N GLU A 356 -21.88 -20.77 19.71
CA GLU A 356 -23.14 -20.86 20.44
C GLU A 356 -23.62 -19.45 20.81
N ARG A 357 -24.91 -19.17 20.65
CA ARG A 357 -25.51 -17.92 21.14
C ARG A 357 -26.01 -18.06 22.58
N ARG A 358 -25.57 -17.16 23.45
CA ARG A 358 -26.13 -16.95 24.80
C ARG A 358 -26.66 -15.52 24.91
N GLY A 359 -27.93 -15.34 24.57
CA GLY A 359 -28.54 -14.02 24.44
C GLY A 359 -27.84 -13.21 23.34
N GLN A 360 -27.32 -12.03 23.70
CA GLN A 360 -26.56 -11.18 22.76
C GLN A 360 -25.09 -11.58 22.60
N ARG A 361 -24.57 -12.51 23.41
CA ARG A 361 -23.16 -12.93 23.33
C ARG A 361 -23.01 -14.15 22.44
N VAL A 362 -22.02 -14.12 21.56
CA VAL A 362 -21.60 -15.27 20.75
C VAL A 362 -20.39 -15.89 21.44
N ILE A 363 -20.49 -17.17 21.78
CA ILE A 363 -19.40 -17.96 22.36
C ILE A 363 -18.79 -18.79 21.23
N LEU A 364 -17.53 -18.52 20.91
CA LEU A 364 -16.81 -19.23 19.85
C LEU A 364 -16.20 -20.53 20.39
N ALA A 365 -16.14 -21.57 19.55
CA ALA A 365 -15.46 -22.80 19.87
C ALA A 365 -13.97 -22.56 20.20
N ARG A 366 -13.41 -23.37 21.11
CA ARG A 366 -11.97 -23.35 21.39
C ARG A 366 -11.21 -23.71 20.11
N ASN A 367 -10.09 -23.03 19.87
CA ASN A 367 -9.27 -23.22 18.68
C ASN A 367 -10.02 -23.00 17.34
N LEU A 368 -11.02 -22.11 17.32
CA LEU A 368 -11.85 -21.81 16.13
C LEU A 368 -11.02 -21.64 14.84
N LEU A 369 -10.00 -20.77 14.87
CA LEU A 369 -9.20 -20.45 13.68
C LEU A 369 -8.43 -21.68 13.17
N GLY A 370 -7.89 -22.51 14.08
CA GLY A 370 -7.22 -23.75 13.72
C GLY A 370 -8.19 -24.75 13.08
N THR A 371 -9.37 -24.93 13.66
CA THR A 371 -10.41 -25.82 13.12
C THR A 371 -10.88 -25.39 11.73
N LEU A 372 -11.15 -24.09 11.52
CA LEU A 372 -11.56 -23.54 10.23
C LEU A 372 -10.46 -23.71 9.17
N ARG A 373 -9.20 -23.41 9.53
CA ARG A 373 -8.05 -23.59 8.63
C ARG A 373 -7.88 -25.06 8.23
N ASN A 374 -8.02 -25.99 9.17
CA ASN A 374 -7.90 -27.42 8.89
C ASN A 374 -9.02 -27.92 7.97
N ARG A 375 -10.27 -27.45 8.17
CA ARG A 375 -11.39 -27.78 7.28
C ARG A 375 -11.16 -27.24 5.87
N GLU A 376 -10.69 -26.01 5.74
CA GLU A 376 -10.36 -25.40 4.46
C GLU A 376 -9.22 -26.14 3.73
N LEU A 377 -8.12 -26.44 4.43
CA LEU A 377 -6.99 -27.18 3.86
C LEU A 377 -7.40 -28.59 3.43
N ALA A 378 -8.25 -29.26 4.21
CA ALA A 378 -8.77 -30.58 3.83
C ALA A 378 -9.62 -30.52 2.56
N GLN A 379 -10.43 -29.47 2.37
CA GLN A 379 -11.20 -29.29 1.15
C GLN A 379 -10.29 -28.96 -0.04
N ALA A 380 -9.41 -27.98 0.10
CA ALA A 380 -8.45 -27.62 -0.95
C ALA A 380 -7.56 -28.79 -1.35
N ALA A 381 -7.14 -29.62 -0.40
CA ALA A 381 -6.39 -30.83 -0.67
C ALA A 381 -7.17 -31.85 -1.50
N LYS A 382 -8.47 -32.04 -1.24
CA LYS A 382 -9.32 -32.93 -2.04
C LYS A 382 -9.42 -32.44 -3.48
N ASP A 383 -9.63 -31.13 -3.66
CA ASP A 383 -9.75 -30.53 -4.99
C ASP A 383 -8.44 -30.68 -5.78
N ILE A 384 -7.30 -30.42 -5.15
CA ILE A 384 -5.97 -30.58 -5.77
C ILE A 384 -5.68 -32.06 -6.08
N ALA A 385 -6.04 -32.98 -5.19
CA ALA A 385 -5.85 -34.41 -5.42
C ALA A 385 -6.69 -34.88 -6.60
N ALA A 386 -7.93 -34.40 -6.74
CA ALA A 386 -8.79 -34.70 -7.88
C ALA A 386 -8.24 -34.14 -9.20
N GLU A 387 -7.61 -32.95 -9.17
CA GLU A 387 -6.98 -32.33 -10.35
C GLU A 387 -5.69 -33.02 -10.78
N THR A 388 -4.84 -33.41 -9.82
CA THR A 388 -3.44 -33.81 -10.08
C THR A 388 -3.19 -35.31 -9.97
N GLY A 389 -4.10 -36.05 -9.32
CA GLY A 389 -3.91 -37.46 -8.98
C GLY A 389 -2.93 -37.72 -7.83
N LEU A 390 -2.32 -36.67 -7.25
CA LEU A 390 -1.40 -36.80 -6.13
C LEU A 390 -2.15 -36.97 -4.80
N GLU A 391 -1.62 -37.79 -3.91
CA GLU A 391 -2.18 -37.95 -2.56
C GLU A 391 -1.76 -36.79 -1.64
N HIS A 392 -2.70 -36.26 -0.85
CA HIS A 392 -2.39 -35.20 0.11
C HIS A 392 -1.72 -35.76 1.37
N ARG A 393 -0.58 -35.18 1.75
CA ARG A 393 0.07 -35.40 3.04
C ARG A 393 -0.16 -34.19 3.96
N PRO A 394 -0.99 -34.34 5.02
CA PRO A 394 -1.17 -33.31 6.03
C PRO A 394 0.17 -32.94 6.66
N VAL A 395 0.32 -31.65 7.01
CA VAL A 395 1.52 -31.13 7.67
C VAL A 395 1.20 -30.93 9.14
N GLU A 396 1.88 -31.68 10.00
CA GLU A 396 1.77 -31.52 11.45
C GLU A 396 2.73 -30.46 11.99
N ASP A 397 2.43 -29.96 13.19
CA ASP A 397 3.26 -28.96 13.83
C ASP A 397 4.63 -29.52 14.22
N GLY A 398 5.70 -28.79 13.90
CA GLY A 398 7.08 -29.22 14.08
C GLY A 398 7.61 -30.13 12.97
N GLN A 399 6.80 -30.52 11.99
CA GLN A 399 7.22 -31.42 10.93
C GLN A 399 8.01 -30.68 9.84
N ARG A 400 9.11 -31.31 9.39
CA ARG A 400 9.86 -30.89 8.21
C ARG A 400 9.21 -31.49 6.96
N VAL A 401 8.89 -30.65 5.99
CA VAL A 401 8.30 -31.01 4.70
C VAL A 401 9.24 -30.56 3.60
N ALA A 402 9.54 -31.43 2.64
CA ALA A 402 10.38 -31.11 1.50
C ALA A 402 9.72 -31.56 0.20
N GLY A 403 9.90 -30.79 -0.87
CA GLY A 403 9.34 -31.09 -2.18
C GLY A 403 9.62 -29.98 -3.19
N ILE A 404 9.22 -30.22 -4.43
CA ILE A 404 9.31 -29.23 -5.51
C ILE A 404 8.15 -28.24 -5.34
N TYR A 405 8.45 -26.95 -5.32
CA TYR A 405 7.41 -25.93 -5.27
C TYR A 405 6.71 -25.79 -6.61
N ARG A 406 5.47 -26.32 -6.71
CA ARG A 406 4.73 -26.40 -7.98
C ARG A 406 3.85 -25.19 -8.26
N ARG A 407 3.12 -24.71 -7.26
CA ARG A 407 2.18 -23.58 -7.38
C ARG A 407 1.86 -22.98 -6.03
N SER A 408 1.45 -21.70 -6.01
CA SER A 408 0.76 -21.12 -4.85
C SER A 408 -0.74 -21.27 -4.96
N VAL A 409 -1.40 -21.54 -3.83
CA VAL A 409 -2.85 -21.61 -3.70
C VAL A 409 -3.29 -20.48 -2.76
N MET A 410 -4.26 -19.68 -3.20
CA MET A 410 -4.83 -18.62 -2.38
C MET A 410 -6.10 -19.13 -1.69
N LEU A 411 -6.07 -19.20 -0.36
CA LEU A 411 -7.18 -19.64 0.48
C LEU A 411 -7.66 -18.48 1.36
N ALA A 412 -8.86 -18.58 1.94
CA ALA A 412 -9.39 -17.59 2.86
C ALA A 412 -8.45 -17.38 4.06
N SER A 413 -7.84 -18.45 4.55
CA SER A 413 -6.85 -18.40 5.64
C SER A 413 -5.45 -17.90 5.25
N GLY A 414 -5.23 -17.60 3.97
CA GLY A 414 -3.98 -17.05 3.45
C GLY A 414 -3.43 -17.80 2.24
N ARG A 415 -2.22 -17.43 1.82
CA ARG A 415 -1.52 -18.06 0.69
C ARG A 415 -0.73 -19.28 1.17
N TYR A 416 -0.83 -20.38 0.43
CA TYR A 416 -0.09 -21.62 0.68
C TYR A 416 0.74 -22.00 -0.55
N ALA A 417 1.87 -22.65 -0.32
CA ALA A 417 2.71 -23.28 -1.32
C ALA A 417 2.38 -24.77 -1.39
N MET A 418 2.18 -25.28 -2.61
CA MET A 418 2.08 -26.71 -2.87
C MET A 418 3.49 -27.26 -3.12
N LEU A 419 3.96 -28.11 -2.20
CA LEU A 419 5.19 -28.87 -2.34
C LEU A 419 4.86 -30.28 -2.77
N ASP A 420 5.49 -30.73 -3.85
CA ASP A 420 5.30 -32.04 -4.48
C ASP A 420 6.56 -32.90 -4.28
N ASP A 421 6.40 -34.07 -3.66
CA ASP A 421 7.50 -35.04 -3.43
C ASP A 421 7.61 -36.11 -4.54
N GLY A 422 6.77 -36.01 -5.58
CA GLY A 422 6.68 -36.93 -6.72
C GLY A 422 5.55 -37.95 -6.60
N VAL A 423 5.04 -38.20 -5.39
CA VAL A 423 3.94 -39.16 -5.13
C VAL A 423 2.82 -38.50 -4.32
N ARG A 424 3.19 -37.60 -3.42
CA ARG A 424 2.30 -36.85 -2.54
C ARG A 424 2.57 -35.37 -2.65
N PHE A 425 1.61 -34.59 -2.21
CA PHE A 425 1.80 -33.15 -2.03
C PHE A 425 1.42 -32.69 -0.63
N SER A 426 2.02 -31.59 -0.21
CA SER A 426 1.70 -30.91 1.05
C SER A 426 1.46 -29.44 0.80
N LEU A 427 0.50 -28.87 1.53
CA LEU A 427 0.23 -27.44 1.55
C LEU A 427 0.92 -26.80 2.76
N VAL A 428 1.81 -25.86 2.50
CA VAL A 428 2.62 -25.18 3.51
C VAL A 428 2.37 -23.67 3.43
N PRO A 429 2.25 -22.92 4.54
CA PRO A 429 2.09 -21.47 4.49
C PRO A 429 3.15 -20.79 3.60
N TRP A 430 2.73 -19.87 2.74
CA TRP A 430 3.61 -19.21 1.79
C TRP A 430 4.31 -17.99 2.40
N ARG A 431 5.54 -17.68 1.97
CA ARG A 431 6.26 -16.43 2.29
C ARG A 431 6.93 -15.86 1.05
N SER A 432 7.10 -14.55 0.96
CA SER A 432 7.72 -13.88 -0.21
C SER A 432 9.12 -14.37 -0.56
N VAL A 433 9.85 -14.92 0.42
CA VAL A 433 11.18 -15.52 0.18
C VAL A 433 11.19 -16.66 -0.85
N ILE A 434 10.05 -17.32 -1.08
CA ILE A 434 9.92 -18.41 -2.05
C ILE A 434 9.25 -18.00 -3.38
N GLU A 435 8.92 -16.73 -3.56
CA GLU A 435 8.20 -16.24 -4.74
C GLU A 435 8.87 -16.60 -6.07
N GLN A 436 10.18 -16.39 -6.16
CA GLN A 436 11.00 -16.67 -7.36
C GLN A 436 11.52 -18.11 -7.41
N ARG A 437 11.03 -19.00 -6.53
CA ARG A 437 11.55 -20.36 -6.35
C ARG A 437 10.64 -21.43 -6.97
N LEU A 438 9.72 -21.02 -7.85
CA LEU A 438 8.85 -21.94 -8.57
C LEU A 438 9.68 -22.99 -9.33
N GLY A 439 9.31 -24.26 -9.19
CA GLY A 439 10.03 -25.40 -9.77
C GLY A 439 11.29 -25.84 -9.03
N GLN A 440 11.71 -25.14 -7.96
CA GLN A 440 12.89 -25.52 -7.17
C GLN A 440 12.50 -26.46 -6.02
N GLN A 441 13.45 -27.31 -5.62
CA GLN A 441 13.30 -28.16 -4.44
C GLN A 441 13.52 -27.32 -3.17
N LEU A 442 12.51 -27.30 -2.31
CA LEU A 442 12.49 -26.52 -1.07
C LEU A 442 12.19 -27.44 0.11
N ALA A 443 12.61 -27.02 1.30
CA ALA A 443 12.15 -27.59 2.55
C ALA A 443 11.60 -26.50 3.47
N ALA A 444 10.64 -26.87 4.29
CA ALA A 444 9.99 -25.99 5.25
C ALA A 444 9.74 -26.73 6.56
N MET A 445 9.81 -25.98 7.66
CA MET A 445 9.39 -26.45 8.98
C MET A 445 8.25 -25.55 9.46
N VAL A 446 7.10 -26.16 9.74
CA VAL A 446 5.89 -25.48 10.21
C VAL A 446 5.85 -25.54 11.73
N ARG A 447 5.63 -24.41 12.42
CA ARG A 447 5.47 -24.32 13.89
C ARG A 447 4.42 -23.28 14.26
N GLY A 448 3.37 -23.65 14.99
CA GLY A 448 2.32 -22.76 15.49
C GLY A 448 1.65 -21.90 14.40
N GLY A 449 1.60 -22.37 13.15
CA GLY A 449 1.13 -21.60 12.00
C GLY A 449 2.14 -20.62 11.39
N SER A 450 3.36 -20.55 11.93
CA SER A 450 4.52 -19.92 11.30
C SER A 450 5.31 -20.94 10.48
N VAL A 451 6.05 -20.47 9.48
CA VAL A 451 6.89 -21.32 8.63
C VAL A 451 8.30 -20.74 8.53
N SER A 452 9.28 -21.60 8.74
CA SER A 452 10.67 -21.36 8.38
C SER A 452 10.99 -22.13 7.10
N TRP A 453 11.56 -21.43 6.12
CA TRP A 453 11.94 -22.02 4.84
C TRP A 453 13.45 -22.29 4.83
N GLU A 454 13.83 -23.53 4.58
CA GLU A 454 15.21 -23.96 4.36
C GLU A 454 15.50 -23.88 2.85
N ILE A 455 16.19 -22.81 2.45
CA ILE A 455 16.59 -22.59 1.07
C ILE A 455 18.04 -23.07 0.95
N GLY A 456 18.25 -24.23 0.32
CA GLY A 456 19.59 -24.76 0.11
C GLY A 456 20.45 -23.77 -0.69
N ARG A 457 21.65 -23.45 -0.19
CA ARG A 457 22.70 -22.85 -1.04
C ARG A 457 23.03 -23.86 -2.13
N GLN A 458 22.96 -23.43 -3.40
CA GLN A 458 23.69 -24.09 -4.47
C GLN A 458 25.14 -24.23 -4.00
N ARG A 459 25.56 -25.47 -3.71
CA ARG A 459 26.99 -25.77 -3.62
C ARG A 459 27.50 -25.66 -5.05
N ASP A 460 28.28 -24.63 -5.34
CA ASP A 460 29.17 -24.68 -6.49
C ASP A 460 30.01 -25.97 -6.35
N PRO A 461 30.13 -26.78 -7.41
CA PRO A 461 31.02 -27.93 -7.35
C PRO A 461 32.43 -27.39 -7.06
N ALA A 462 33.03 -27.85 -5.96
CA ALA A 462 34.43 -27.62 -5.71
C ALA A 462 35.20 -28.27 -6.87
N VAL A 463 35.79 -27.43 -7.73
CA VAL A 463 36.78 -27.89 -8.70
C VAL A 463 38.00 -28.29 -7.87
N HIS A 464 38.24 -29.59 -7.80
CA HIS A 464 39.48 -30.17 -7.27
C HIS A 464 40.58 -30.16 -8.31
#